data_AF-A0A4W3GM42-F1
#
_entry.id   AF-A0A4W3GM42-F1
#
_cell.length_a   1.000
_cell.length_b   1.000
_cell.length_c   1.000
_cell.angle_alpha   90.00
_cell.angle_beta   90.00
_cell.angle_gamma   90.00
#
_symmetry.space_group_name_H-M   'P 1'
#
loop_
_entity.id
_entity.type
_entity.pdbx_description
1 polymer ?
#
loop_
_entity_poly.entity_id
_entity_poly.type
_entity_poly.pdbx_seq_one_letter_code
_entity_poly.pdbx_strand_id
1 'polypeptide(L)'
;MWEHYNPCLLCPQSCKDPCCDASTCQLKPKAKCASVGACCESCQVLPRGRLCRQAVGECDLPEVCSGDRPDCVNNLFKKNGYRCGGGRGHCYNGQCQLADLQCQRIWGPGKQVRRPPNTTAPTPFPTPTPIPSPT
;
A
#
# COMPACT_ATOMS: atom_id res chain seq x y z
N MET A 1 -0.55 1.11 -23.21
CA MET A 1 -1.24 2.31 -22.71
C MET A 1 -0.50 2.91 -21.51
N TRP A 2 0.79 3.29 -21.65
CA TRP A 2 1.58 4.06 -20.65
C TRP A 2 2.75 4.85 -21.29
N GLU A 3 2.75 5.10 -22.60
CA GLU A 3 3.94 5.63 -23.28
C GLU A 3 3.93 7.15 -23.55
N HIS A 4 2.93 7.89 -23.07
CA HIS A 4 2.80 9.33 -23.33
C HIS A 4 2.50 10.18 -22.08
N TYR A 5 2.73 9.64 -20.88
CA TYR A 5 2.62 10.46 -19.68
C TYR A 5 3.87 11.35 -19.57
N ASN A 6 3.70 12.65 -19.81
CA ASN A 6 4.76 13.63 -19.56
C ASN A 6 4.66 14.06 -18.07
N PRO A 7 5.59 13.61 -17.21
CA PRO A 7 5.53 13.84 -15.76
C PRO A 7 5.64 15.32 -15.39
N CYS A 8 6.12 16.17 -16.30
CA CYS A 8 6.21 17.62 -16.10
C CYS A 8 4.89 18.37 -16.38
N LEU A 9 3.86 17.70 -16.95
CA LEU A 9 2.56 18.33 -17.21
C LEU A 9 1.71 18.57 -15.95
N LEU A 10 2.05 17.97 -14.81
CA LEU A 10 1.32 18.16 -13.55
C LEU A 10 1.73 19.42 -12.78
N CYS A 11 2.55 20.30 -13.37
CA CYS A 11 2.96 21.56 -12.77
C CYS A 11 2.32 22.77 -13.47
N PRO A 12 1.02 23.06 -13.31
CA PRO A 12 0.44 24.27 -13.85
C PRO A 12 0.88 25.45 -12.97
N GLN A 13 1.47 26.47 -13.61
CA GLN A 13 1.68 27.84 -13.11
C GLN A 13 2.85 28.13 -12.16
N SER A 14 3.59 27.13 -11.66
CA SER A 14 4.88 27.38 -10.98
C SER A 14 5.81 26.17 -11.08
N CYS A 15 6.39 25.95 -12.26
CA CYS A 15 7.40 24.89 -12.43
C CYS A 15 8.71 25.31 -11.73
N LYS A 16 8.72 25.19 -10.39
CA LYS A 16 9.92 25.24 -9.54
C LYS A 16 10.61 23.87 -9.45
N ASP A 17 10.14 22.89 -10.21
CA ASP A 17 10.72 21.56 -10.20
C ASP A 17 12.14 21.63 -10.80
N PRO A 18 13.18 21.25 -10.04
CA PRO A 18 14.55 21.26 -10.53
C PRO A 18 14.77 20.33 -11.73
N CYS A 19 13.89 19.34 -11.95
CA CYS A 19 13.99 18.31 -12.98
C CYS A 19 13.20 18.64 -14.26
N CYS A 20 12.31 19.63 -14.24
CA CYS A 20 11.48 20.02 -15.39
C CYS A 20 11.83 21.42 -15.89
N ASP A 21 11.81 21.59 -17.21
CA ASP A 21 11.89 22.88 -17.87
C ASP A 21 10.50 23.52 -17.94
N ALA A 22 10.37 24.69 -17.32
CA ALA A 22 9.11 25.42 -17.21
C ALA A 22 8.57 25.92 -18.57
N SER A 23 9.46 26.17 -19.54
CA SER A 23 9.10 26.76 -20.83
C SER A 23 8.60 25.71 -21.83
N THR A 24 9.16 24.51 -21.77
CA THR A 24 8.80 23.41 -22.68
C THR A 24 7.89 22.37 -22.04
N CYS A 25 7.71 22.44 -20.71
CA CYS A 25 7.04 21.42 -19.92
C CYS A 25 7.66 20.03 -20.12
N GLN A 26 8.98 19.95 -20.35
CA GLN A 26 9.70 18.69 -20.56
C GLN A 26 10.72 18.45 -19.45
N LEU A 27 11.20 17.22 -19.34
CA LEU A 27 12.32 16.90 -18.46
C LEU A 27 13.59 17.62 -18.93
N LYS A 28 14.36 18.16 -17.99
CA LYS A 28 15.68 18.73 -18.29
C LYS A 28 16.64 17.64 -18.78
N PRO A 29 17.70 18.01 -19.50
CA PRO A 29 18.74 17.06 -19.90
C PRO A 29 19.23 16.24 -18.71
N LYS A 30 19.34 14.92 -18.89
CA LYS A 30 19.74 13.92 -17.88
C LYS A 30 18.71 13.58 -16.80
N ALA A 31 17.60 14.31 -16.69
CA ALA A 31 16.51 13.92 -15.80
C ALA A 31 15.78 12.68 -16.35
N LYS A 32 15.48 11.73 -15.47
CA LYS A 32 14.72 10.50 -15.76
C LYS A 32 13.31 10.54 -15.16
N CYS A 33 13.06 11.50 -14.27
CA CYS A 33 11.79 11.73 -13.62
C CYS A 33 11.65 13.18 -13.18
N ALA A 34 10.42 13.64 -12.99
CA ALA A 34 10.12 14.89 -12.30
C ALA A 34 10.31 14.70 -10.79
N SER A 35 10.44 15.78 -10.02
CA SER A 35 10.56 15.69 -8.55
C SER A 35 9.30 15.11 -7.88
N VAL A 36 8.19 15.03 -8.61
CA VAL A 36 6.96 14.36 -8.18
C VAL A 36 7.11 12.84 -8.35
N GLY A 37 7.05 12.13 -7.23
CA GLY A 37 7.07 10.66 -7.18
C GLY A 37 7.92 10.13 -6.04
N ALA A 38 7.40 9.18 -5.26
CA ALA A 38 8.10 8.61 -4.10
C ALA A 38 9.35 7.80 -4.48
N CYS A 39 9.53 7.47 -5.76
CA CYS A 39 10.70 6.77 -6.30
C CYS A 39 11.58 7.66 -7.20
N CYS A 40 11.48 8.99 -7.09
CA CYS A 40 12.39 9.93 -7.75
C CYS A 40 13.22 10.70 -6.73
N GLU A 41 14.53 10.66 -6.86
CA GLU A 41 15.47 11.44 -6.05
C GLU A 41 16.50 12.08 -6.96
N SER A 42 16.75 13.39 -6.79
CA SER A 42 17.70 14.14 -7.62
C SER A 42 17.48 13.95 -9.13
N CYS A 43 16.22 13.94 -9.57
CA CYS A 43 15.82 13.71 -10.97
C CYS A 43 16.18 12.34 -11.54
N GLN A 44 16.53 11.37 -10.69
CA GLN A 44 16.83 9.99 -11.06
C GLN A 44 15.83 9.04 -10.40
N VAL A 45 15.49 7.98 -11.11
CA VAL A 45 14.66 6.90 -10.55
C VAL A 45 15.50 6.15 -9.53
N LEU A 46 14.92 5.95 -8.34
CA LEU A 46 15.55 5.17 -7.27
C LEU A 46 15.74 3.71 -7.70
N PRO A 47 16.84 3.06 -7.27
CA PRO A 47 17.07 1.66 -7.59
C PRO A 47 16.01 0.74 -6.99
N ARG A 48 15.88 -0.45 -7.59
CA ARG A 48 14.93 -1.47 -7.15
C ARG A 48 15.14 -1.81 -5.68
N GLY A 49 14.06 -1.96 -4.93
CA GLY A 49 14.11 -2.36 -3.52
C GLY A 49 14.18 -1.19 -2.53
N ARG A 50 14.31 0.06 -2.99
CA ARG A 50 14.19 1.23 -2.10
C ARG A 50 12.75 1.36 -1.60
N LEU A 51 12.56 1.44 -0.29
CA LEU A 51 11.24 1.60 0.33
C LEU A 51 10.61 2.93 -0.11
N CYS A 52 9.42 2.87 -0.71
CA CYS A 52 8.66 4.05 -1.13
C CYS A 52 7.35 4.25 -0.35
N ARG A 53 6.83 3.20 0.27
CA ARG A 53 5.69 3.29 1.20
C ARG A 53 5.87 2.30 2.35
N GLN A 54 5.66 2.81 3.56
CA GLN A 54 5.64 1.98 4.77
C GLN A 54 4.28 1.27 4.90
N ALA A 55 4.30 0.08 5.50
CA ALA A 55 3.07 -0.60 5.88
C ALA A 55 2.37 0.17 7.00
N VAL A 56 1.07 0.42 6.84
CA VAL A 56 0.23 1.17 7.81
C VAL A 56 -0.35 0.23 8.90
N GLY A 57 -0.27 -1.08 8.71
CA GLY A 57 -0.72 -2.06 9.68
C GLY A 57 -0.28 -3.48 9.36
N GLU A 58 -0.63 -4.42 10.23
CA GLU A 58 -0.19 -5.83 10.12
C GLU A 58 -0.73 -6.55 8.87
N CYS A 59 -1.75 -6.02 8.20
CA CYS A 59 -2.35 -6.57 6.98
C CYS A 59 -1.87 -5.86 5.71
N ASP A 60 -1.05 -4.82 5.85
CA ASP A 60 -0.51 -4.02 4.78
C ASP A 60 0.94 -4.45 4.49
N LEU A 61 1.35 -4.44 3.23
CA LEU A 61 2.73 -4.77 2.84
C LEU A 61 3.48 -3.49 2.49
N PRO A 62 4.78 -3.39 2.83
CA PRO A 62 5.60 -2.29 2.37
C PRO A 62 5.84 -2.39 0.87
N GLU A 63 5.90 -1.24 0.19
CA GLU A 63 6.28 -1.17 -1.21
C GLU A 63 7.65 -0.60 -1.40
N VAL A 64 8.27 -1.13 -2.45
CA VAL A 64 9.59 -0.75 -2.88
C VAL A 64 9.55 -0.29 -4.32
N CYS A 65 10.43 0.64 -4.65
CA CYS A 65 10.66 1.10 -6.01
C CYS A 65 11.03 -0.08 -6.90
N SER A 66 10.52 -0.07 -8.12
CA SER A 66 10.76 -1.09 -9.13
C SER A 66 12.12 -0.93 -9.82
N GLY A 67 12.70 0.28 -9.78
CA GLY A 67 13.98 0.63 -10.41
C GLY A 67 13.85 1.24 -11.80
N ASP A 68 12.66 1.22 -12.39
CA ASP A 68 12.37 1.65 -13.75
C ASP A 68 11.29 2.74 -13.83
N ARG A 69 10.58 3.00 -12.72
CA ARG A 69 9.50 4.01 -12.64
C ARG A 69 9.67 4.93 -11.43
N PRO A 70 9.31 6.22 -11.55
CA PRO A 70 9.37 7.17 -10.44
C PRO A 70 8.19 7.07 -9.46
N ASP A 71 7.15 6.32 -9.83
CA ASP A 71 5.95 6.13 -9.03
C ASP A 71 6.02 4.87 -8.17
N CYS A 72 5.45 4.96 -6.96
CA CYS A 72 5.24 3.81 -6.09
C CYS A 72 3.85 3.22 -6.39
N VAL A 73 3.74 2.49 -7.50
CA VAL A 73 2.45 2.18 -8.14
C VAL A 73 1.60 1.11 -7.45
N ASN A 74 2.18 0.32 -6.55
CA ASN A 74 1.46 -0.79 -5.94
C ASN A 74 0.94 -0.41 -4.54
N ASN A 75 -0.22 -0.95 -4.20
CA ASN A 75 -0.77 -0.93 -2.85
C ASN A 75 -1.08 -2.37 -2.48
N LEU A 76 -0.04 -3.10 -2.08
CA LEU A 76 -0.10 -4.53 -1.83
C LEU A 76 -0.49 -4.80 -0.39
N PHE A 77 -1.32 -5.81 -0.23
CA PHE A 77 -1.81 -6.24 1.08
C PHE A 77 -1.50 -7.71 1.28
N LYS A 78 -1.47 -8.13 2.55
CA LYS A 78 -1.55 -9.55 2.85
C LYS A 78 -2.83 -10.11 2.26
N LYS A 79 -2.75 -11.35 1.77
CA LYS A 79 -3.88 -12.06 1.19
C LYS A 79 -5.09 -12.01 2.12
N ASN A 80 -6.27 -11.76 1.54
CA ASN A 80 -7.53 -11.81 2.29
C ASN A 80 -7.65 -13.15 3.03
N GLY A 81 -8.02 -13.09 4.32
CA GLY A 81 -8.06 -14.25 5.21
C GLY A 81 -6.79 -14.50 6.03
N TYR A 82 -5.68 -13.79 5.79
CA TYR A 82 -4.48 -13.88 6.62
C TYR A 82 -4.80 -13.51 8.09
N ARG A 83 -4.31 -14.31 9.06
CA ARG A 83 -4.62 -14.08 10.48
C ARG A 83 -3.94 -12.82 11.02
N CYS A 84 -4.67 -12.02 11.78
CA CYS A 84 -4.22 -10.74 12.32
C CYS A 84 -4.84 -10.48 13.70
N GLY A 85 -4.43 -9.42 14.40
CA GLY A 85 -4.98 -9.00 15.70
C GLY A 85 -4.72 -10.00 16.82
N GLY A 86 -3.59 -10.73 16.74
CA GLY A 86 -3.29 -11.87 17.62
C GLY A 86 -4.14 -13.11 17.33
N GLY A 87 -4.59 -13.29 16.08
CA GLY A 87 -5.43 -14.42 15.67
C GLY A 87 -6.93 -14.23 15.93
N ARG A 88 -7.34 -13.01 16.31
CA ARG A 88 -8.75 -12.65 16.58
C ARG A 88 -9.47 -12.09 15.36
N GLY A 89 -8.75 -11.85 14.27
CA GLY A 89 -9.28 -11.26 13.05
C GLY A 89 -8.59 -11.79 11.80
N HIS A 90 -9.07 -11.32 10.65
CA HIS A 90 -8.53 -11.64 9.34
C HIS A 90 -8.29 -10.40 8.51
N CYS A 91 -7.22 -10.40 7.72
CA CYS A 91 -6.94 -9.36 6.76
C CYS A 91 -8.01 -9.34 5.68
N TYR A 92 -8.51 -8.15 5.37
CA TYR A 92 -9.38 -7.89 4.24
C TYR A 92 -9.07 -6.51 3.69
N ASN A 93 -8.63 -6.44 2.43
CA ASN A 93 -8.24 -5.20 1.74
C ASN A 93 -7.29 -4.32 2.57
N GLY A 94 -6.20 -4.92 3.07
CA GLY A 94 -5.16 -4.20 3.83
C GLY A 94 -5.50 -3.90 5.29
N GLN A 95 -6.72 -4.20 5.75
CA GLN A 95 -7.14 -3.95 7.13
C GLN A 95 -7.41 -5.23 7.90
N CYS A 96 -7.04 -5.26 9.18
CA CYS A 96 -7.41 -6.36 10.05
C CYS A 96 -8.87 -6.20 10.51
N GLN A 97 -9.73 -7.12 10.06
CA GLN A 97 -11.14 -7.16 10.45
C GLN A 97 -11.26 -7.87 11.81
N LEU A 98 -11.49 -7.11 12.87
CA LEU A 98 -11.79 -7.64 14.20
C LEU A 98 -13.28 -7.45 14.50
N ALA A 99 -13.95 -8.52 14.91
CA ALA A 99 -15.37 -8.47 15.25
C ALA A 99 -15.66 -7.54 16.45
N ASP A 100 -14.76 -7.50 17.45
CA ASP A 100 -14.87 -6.57 18.57
C ASP A 100 -14.79 -5.09 18.11
N LEU A 101 -13.91 -4.77 17.15
CA LEU A 101 -13.84 -3.41 16.60
C LEU A 101 -15.08 -3.05 15.78
N GLN A 102 -15.66 -4.03 15.08
CA GLN A 102 -16.93 -3.84 14.40
C GLN A 102 -18.05 -3.55 15.40
N CYS A 103 -18.09 -4.27 16.52
CA CYS A 103 -19.04 -4.00 17.60
C CYS A 103 -18.88 -2.58 18.16
N GLN A 104 -17.64 -2.15 18.41
CA GLN A 104 -17.39 -0.81 18.94
C GLN A 104 -17.79 0.30 17.97
N ARG A 105 -17.57 0.08 16.67
CA ARG A 105 -17.96 1.05 15.62
C ARG A 105 -19.48 1.23 15.52
N ILE A 106 -20.25 0.16 15.72
CA ILE A 106 -21.71 0.18 15.56
C ILE A 106 -22.42 0.60 16.85
N TRP A 107 -21.99 0.04 18.00
CA TRP A 107 -22.71 0.18 19.28
C TRP A 107 -21.97 1.03 20.33
N GLY A 108 -20.80 1.56 19.98
CA GLY A 108 -20.01 2.47 20.81
C GLY A 108 -18.88 1.80 21.61
N PRO A 109 -18.07 2.60 22.32
CA PRO A 109 -16.90 2.12 23.05
C PRO A 109 -17.24 1.01 24.06
N GLY A 110 -16.37 0.00 24.16
CA GLY A 110 -16.50 -1.11 25.11
C GLY A 110 -17.49 -2.21 24.71
N LYS A 111 -18.12 -2.14 23.53
CA LYS A 111 -18.94 -3.23 23.01
C LYS A 111 -18.07 -4.30 22.37
N GLN A 112 -18.41 -5.56 22.61
CA GLN A 112 -17.61 -6.71 22.19
C GLN A 112 -18.53 -7.82 21.69
N VAL A 113 -17.98 -8.76 20.92
CA VAL A 113 -18.74 -9.94 20.51
C VAL A 113 -19.13 -10.78 21.73
N ARG A 114 -20.30 -11.42 21.66
CA ARG A 114 -20.72 -12.40 22.67
C ARG A 114 -19.78 -13.60 22.60
N ARG A 115 -18.94 -13.78 23.62
CA ARG A 115 -18.04 -14.95 23.73
C ARG A 115 -18.74 -16.04 24.56
N PRO A 116 -18.79 -17.29 24.10
CA PRO A 116 -19.28 -18.38 24.94
C PRO A 116 -18.35 -18.58 26.15
N PRO A 117 -18.89 -19.02 27.29
CA PRO A 117 -18.15 -19.07 28.57
C PRO A 117 -16.97 -20.04 28.60
N ASN A 118 -16.75 -20.85 27.55
CA ASN A 118 -15.75 -21.91 27.52
C ASN A 118 -14.76 -21.84 26.35
N THR A 119 -14.63 -20.70 25.68
CA THR A 119 -13.61 -20.49 24.64
C THR A 119 -12.54 -19.52 25.14
N THR A 120 -11.50 -20.05 25.77
CA THR A 120 -10.24 -19.32 26.06
C THR A 120 -9.42 -19.01 24.79
N ALA A 121 -9.83 -19.54 23.64
CA ALA A 121 -9.23 -19.26 22.34
C ALA A 121 -10.28 -18.64 21.39
N PRO A 122 -9.90 -17.67 20.52
CA PRO A 122 -10.74 -17.34 19.38
C PRO A 122 -11.03 -18.64 18.64
N THR A 123 -12.31 -18.97 18.43
CA THR A 123 -12.69 -20.13 17.60
C THR A 123 -11.89 -20.01 16.30
N PRO A 124 -11.00 -20.97 15.99
CA PRO A 124 -10.24 -20.89 14.76
C PRO A 124 -11.25 -20.85 13.63
N PHE A 125 -11.33 -19.73 12.92
CA PHE A 125 -12.01 -19.70 11.64
C PHE A 125 -11.42 -20.83 10.79
N PRO A 126 -12.25 -21.54 10.00
CA PRO A 126 -11.78 -22.66 9.19
C PRO A 126 -10.56 -22.19 8.39
N THR A 127 -9.44 -22.87 8.58
CA THR A 127 -8.24 -22.63 7.78
C THR A 127 -8.63 -22.78 6.32
N PRO A 128 -8.33 -21.79 5.45
CA PRO A 128 -8.56 -21.96 4.03
C PRO A 128 -7.79 -23.21 3.59
N THR A 129 -8.49 -24.13 2.93
CA THR A 129 -7.88 -25.34 2.38
C THR A 129 -6.69 -24.94 1.50
N PRO A 130 -5.56 -25.67 1.55
CA PRO A 130 -4.43 -25.39 0.68
C PRO A 130 -4.89 -25.46 -0.78
N ILE A 131 -4.65 -24.39 -1.53
CA ILE A 131 -4.89 -24.37 -2.97
C ILE A 131 -3.86 -25.34 -3.57
N PRO A 132 -4.27 -26.38 -4.32
CA PRO A 132 -3.32 -27.27 -4.97
C PRO A 132 -2.43 -26.46 -5.91
N SER A 133 -1.12 -26.71 -5.85
CA SER A 133 -0.15 -26.12 -6.76
C SER A 133 -0.50 -26.48 -8.21
N PRO A 134 -0.39 -25.56 -9.18
CA PRO A 134 -0.48 -25.93 -10.57
C PRO A 134 0.71 -26.84 -10.92
N THR A 135 0.41 -28.04 -11.41
CA THR A 135 1.33 -28.96 -12.11
C THR A 135 1.78 -28.38 -13.42
#